data_AF-A7SBU9-F1
#
_entry.id   AF-A7SBU9-F1
#
_cell.length_a   1.000
_cell.length_b   1.000
_cell.length_c   1.000
_cell.angle_alpha   90.00
_cell.angle_beta   90.00
_cell.angle_gamma   90.00
#
_symmetry.space_group_name_H-M   'P 1'
#
loop_
_entity.id
_entity.type
_entity.pdbx_description
1 polymer ?
#
loop_
_entity_poly.entity_id
_entity_poly.type
_entity_poly.pdbx_seq_one_letter_code
_entity_poly.pdbx_strand_id
1 'polypeptide(L)'
;VLLVSLDGLSWRYTGGDLANTLNLDYIASTGVKAKWMRPIQPVKTWPIHQTYMTGLYAETHGIVSNNFWDPLFKEKFVLQYDCSNFDPKFYNSSEPLWLTVQKRGGKSGVHFWPGNKTRQGWPPYIHCFANQSLPYKNRIDKILNWMKSDDPPKFVALYVNEPDSSGHGFGLFSGHYKRAVEKMDKEVIGYLIERLIKAELFDKVNLVVVSDHGMVSISSSRSIYLSDFVNPDTFTMSEAGVAGHLWPRDRVGLEDEIYQNLTRAAAINSHFSVIKRDDIDEKYHWKDNRRIPPIYVKTELGWTVHQIRPAVITNYTSAERLLGPVFFARGPAFKRDYESQNGLNVIDVYPLLCHLLGITPLPNNGSLDNMKEILADSS
;
A
#
# COMPACT_ATOMS: atom_id res chain seq x y z
N VAL A 1 -12.42 -13.31 -9.33
CA VAL A 1 -11.97 -11.93 -9.07
C VAL A 1 -10.47 -11.84 -9.26
N LEU A 2 -10.00 -10.85 -10.01
CA LEU A 2 -8.58 -10.55 -10.21
C LEU A 2 -8.28 -9.16 -9.68
N LEU A 3 -7.43 -9.07 -8.65
CA LEU A 3 -6.95 -7.82 -8.06
C LEU A 3 -5.53 -7.53 -8.56
N VAL A 4 -5.30 -6.35 -9.11
CA VAL A 4 -3.98 -5.91 -9.60
C VAL A 4 -3.59 -4.63 -8.88
N SER A 5 -2.44 -4.61 -8.23
CA SER A 5 -1.88 -3.42 -7.59
C SER A 5 -0.70 -2.86 -8.37
N LEU A 6 -0.72 -1.55 -8.60
CA LEU A 6 0.30 -0.75 -9.28
C LEU A 6 0.93 0.21 -8.26
N ASP A 7 2.01 -0.21 -7.60
CA ASP A 7 2.60 0.51 -6.46
C ASP A 7 2.97 1.96 -6.82
N GLY A 8 2.60 2.90 -5.97
CA GLY A 8 2.97 4.31 -6.14
C GLY A 8 2.22 5.05 -7.24
N LEU A 9 1.31 4.41 -8.00
CA LEU A 9 0.53 5.09 -9.03
C LEU A 9 -0.47 6.07 -8.40
N SER A 10 -0.17 7.35 -8.55
CA SER A 10 -1.08 8.45 -8.20
C SER A 10 -2.20 8.63 -9.23
N TRP A 11 -3.42 8.92 -8.77
CA TRP A 11 -4.57 9.24 -9.64
C TRP A 11 -4.34 10.45 -10.55
N ARG A 12 -3.41 11.36 -10.21
CA ARG A 12 -3.04 12.49 -11.07
C ARG A 12 -2.31 12.08 -12.36
N TYR A 13 -1.79 10.86 -12.42
CA TYR A 13 -1.07 10.33 -13.59
C TYR A 13 -1.94 9.46 -14.49
N THR A 14 -3.25 9.42 -14.23
CA THR A 14 -4.24 8.72 -15.06
C THR A 14 -5.16 9.72 -15.75
N GLY A 15 -5.74 9.36 -16.90
CA GLY A 15 -6.67 10.23 -17.63
C GLY A 15 -6.02 11.23 -18.61
N GLY A 16 -4.72 11.11 -18.88
CA GLY A 16 -4.06 11.79 -20.01
C GLY A 16 -3.30 13.08 -19.69
N ASP A 17 -3.50 13.69 -18.52
CA ASP A 17 -2.88 15.01 -18.21
C ASP A 17 -1.36 14.93 -17.99
N LEU A 18 -0.90 14.00 -17.16
CA LEU A 18 0.53 13.85 -16.80
C LEU A 18 1.20 12.65 -17.50
N ALA A 19 0.43 11.64 -17.86
CA ALA A 19 0.89 10.45 -18.58
C ALA A 19 -0.25 9.88 -19.44
N ASN A 20 0.10 9.22 -20.54
CA ASN A 20 -0.86 8.52 -21.38
C ASN A 20 -1.12 7.11 -20.84
N THR A 21 -2.34 6.87 -20.33
CA THR A 21 -2.74 5.60 -19.71
C THR A 21 -3.91 4.95 -20.46
N LEU A 22 -3.76 4.77 -21.77
CA LEU A 22 -4.86 4.37 -22.66
C LEU A 22 -5.54 3.06 -22.24
N ASN A 23 -4.82 2.13 -21.60
CA ASN A 23 -5.41 0.85 -21.17
C ASN A 23 -6.20 0.99 -19.87
N LEU A 24 -5.75 1.82 -18.92
CA LEU A 24 -6.56 2.22 -17.76
C LEU A 24 -7.78 3.04 -18.19
N ASP A 25 -7.63 3.94 -19.18
CA ASP A 25 -8.73 4.73 -19.73
C ASP A 25 -9.77 3.82 -20.42
N TYR A 26 -9.31 2.74 -21.07
CA TYR A 26 -10.19 1.70 -21.60
C TYR A 26 -10.93 0.94 -20.49
N ILE A 27 -10.28 0.61 -19.36
CA ILE A 27 -10.98 0.01 -18.20
C ILE A 27 -12.03 0.97 -17.66
N ALA A 28 -11.72 2.26 -17.54
CA ALA A 28 -12.67 3.27 -17.06
C ALA A 28 -13.91 3.39 -17.96
N SER A 29 -13.70 3.54 -19.27
CA SER A 29 -14.80 3.70 -20.25
C SER A 29 -15.62 2.42 -20.48
N THR A 30 -15.07 1.24 -20.16
CA THR A 30 -15.79 -0.05 -20.27
C THR A 30 -16.19 -0.64 -18.92
N GLY A 31 -15.99 0.11 -17.85
CA GLY A 31 -16.20 -0.32 -16.47
C GLY A 31 -16.43 0.89 -15.56
N VAL A 32 -15.71 0.93 -14.46
CA VAL A 32 -15.79 2.00 -13.46
C VAL A 32 -14.42 2.52 -13.08
N LYS A 33 -14.37 3.78 -12.66
CA LYS A 33 -13.21 4.36 -11.97
C LYS A 33 -13.66 5.18 -10.77
N ALA A 34 -12.79 5.30 -9.77
CA ALA A 34 -13.03 6.22 -8.68
C ALA A 34 -12.63 7.64 -9.06
N LYS A 35 -13.39 8.64 -8.60
CA LYS A 35 -13.01 10.05 -8.67
C LYS A 35 -11.72 10.33 -7.87
N TRP A 36 -11.63 9.74 -6.69
CA TRP A 36 -10.42 9.63 -5.88
C TRP A 36 -10.61 8.51 -4.86
N MET A 37 -9.51 8.01 -4.30
CA MET A 37 -9.55 7.04 -3.22
C MET A 37 -8.71 7.51 -2.03
N ARG A 38 -9.25 7.35 -0.81
CA ARG A 38 -8.58 7.73 0.45
C ARG A 38 -7.79 6.54 1.00
N PRO A 39 -6.49 6.70 1.28
CA PRO A 39 -5.69 5.67 1.95
C PRO A 39 -5.96 5.64 3.46
N ILE A 40 -5.56 4.54 4.11
CA ILE A 40 -5.43 4.48 5.57
C ILE A 40 -4.11 5.12 6.04
N GLN A 41 -3.94 5.29 7.36
CA GLN A 41 -2.64 5.65 7.93
C GLN A 41 -1.90 4.43 8.51
N PRO A 42 -0.56 4.37 8.35
CA PRO A 42 0.25 5.27 7.54
C PRO A 42 0.06 4.93 6.05
N VAL A 43 0.33 5.89 5.17
CA VAL A 43 0.17 5.72 3.72
C VAL A 43 1.29 4.84 3.11
N LYS A 44 1.61 3.67 3.68
CA LYS A 44 2.73 2.79 3.27
C LYS A 44 2.29 1.53 2.53
N THR A 45 3.16 1.02 1.66
CA THR A 45 2.99 -0.21 0.87
C THR A 45 2.47 -1.39 1.67
N TRP A 46 3.18 -1.87 2.70
CA TRP A 46 2.77 -3.07 3.45
C TRP A 46 1.45 -2.88 4.20
N PRO A 47 1.27 -1.79 4.97
CA PRO A 47 0.00 -1.52 5.66
C PRO A 47 -1.21 -1.50 4.71
N ILE A 48 -1.12 -0.76 3.61
CA ILE A 48 -2.26 -0.61 2.68
C ILE A 48 -2.55 -1.92 1.93
N HIS A 49 -1.52 -2.64 1.47
CA HIS A 49 -1.74 -3.93 0.82
C HIS A 49 -2.31 -5.00 1.77
N GLN A 50 -1.99 -4.92 3.07
CA GLN A 50 -2.63 -5.76 4.09
C GLN A 50 -4.08 -5.33 4.34
N THR A 51 -4.37 -4.02 4.29
CA THR A 51 -5.74 -3.49 4.37
C THR A 51 -6.61 -4.00 3.24
N TYR A 52 -6.14 -3.99 1.99
CA TYR A 52 -6.89 -4.56 0.85
C TYR A 52 -7.30 -6.02 1.06
N MET A 53 -6.47 -6.77 1.78
CA MET A 53 -6.72 -8.19 2.06
C MET A 53 -7.58 -8.42 3.30
N THR A 54 -7.80 -7.44 4.16
CA THR A 54 -8.41 -7.67 5.49
C THR A 54 -9.56 -6.73 5.82
N GLY A 55 -9.63 -5.56 5.17
CA GLY A 55 -10.58 -4.49 5.49
C GLY A 55 -10.32 -3.86 6.86
N LEU A 56 -9.12 -4.04 7.42
CA LEU A 56 -8.76 -3.56 8.75
C LEU A 56 -7.82 -2.37 8.66
N TYR A 57 -7.85 -1.49 9.66
CA TYR A 57 -6.82 -0.48 9.84
C TYR A 57 -5.47 -1.10 10.25
N ALA A 58 -4.40 -0.33 10.07
CA ALA A 58 -3.04 -0.79 10.36
C ALA A 58 -2.82 -1.18 11.82
N GLU A 59 -3.44 -0.44 12.75
CA GLU A 59 -3.42 -0.78 14.17
C GLU A 59 -4.09 -2.13 14.47
N THR A 60 -5.12 -2.51 13.70
CA THR A 60 -5.85 -3.76 13.92
C THR A 60 -5.17 -4.95 13.24
N HIS A 61 -4.78 -4.84 11.97
CA HIS A 61 -4.13 -5.95 11.27
C HIS A 61 -2.65 -6.14 11.65
N GLY A 62 -2.07 -5.20 12.41
CA GLY A 62 -0.76 -5.31 13.06
C GLY A 62 0.44 -4.99 12.17
N ILE A 63 0.24 -4.58 10.93
CA ILE A 63 1.31 -4.14 10.02
C ILE A 63 1.26 -2.62 10.00
N VAL A 64 1.95 -2.01 10.96
CA VAL A 64 1.77 -0.58 11.29
C VAL A 64 2.70 0.36 10.51
N SER A 65 3.66 -0.18 9.76
CA SER A 65 4.55 0.53 8.82
C SER A 65 5.26 -0.47 7.91
N ASN A 66 6.06 0.01 6.95
CA ASN A 66 7.04 -0.83 6.25
C ASN A 66 8.18 -1.25 7.20
N ASN A 67 8.52 -0.43 8.19
CA ASN A 67 9.51 -0.75 9.22
C ASN A 67 8.95 -0.44 10.62
N PHE A 68 8.99 -1.41 11.52
CA PHE A 68 8.57 -1.21 12.90
C PHE A 68 9.32 -2.11 13.87
N TRP A 69 9.36 -1.72 15.14
CA TRP A 69 9.84 -2.54 16.24
C TRP A 69 8.65 -3.18 16.95
N ASP A 70 8.74 -4.46 17.28
CA ASP A 70 7.77 -5.10 18.17
C ASP A 70 8.40 -5.26 19.57
N PRO A 71 7.94 -4.50 20.57
CA PRO A 71 8.54 -4.55 21.91
C PRO A 71 8.31 -5.88 22.63
N LEU A 72 7.29 -6.66 22.23
CA LEU A 72 7.05 -7.99 22.80
C LEU A 72 8.07 -9.00 22.25
N PHE A 73 8.33 -8.97 20.95
CA PHE A 73 9.27 -9.90 20.31
C PHE A 73 10.72 -9.46 20.42
N LYS A 74 10.96 -8.18 20.74
CA LYS A 74 12.28 -7.55 20.72
C LYS A 74 12.97 -7.74 19.37
N GLU A 75 12.19 -7.56 18.31
CA GLU A 75 12.65 -7.72 16.93
C GLU A 75 12.13 -6.61 16.03
N LYS A 76 12.94 -6.24 15.04
CA LYS A 76 12.57 -5.27 14.01
C LYS A 76 11.96 -6.00 12.83
N PHE A 77 10.76 -5.58 12.44
CA PHE A 77 10.19 -5.88 11.13
C PHE A 77 10.73 -4.88 10.10
N VAL A 78 11.21 -5.39 8.97
CA VAL A 78 11.64 -4.59 7.81
C VAL A 78 10.98 -5.16 6.57
N LEU A 79 10.23 -4.35 5.83
CA LEU A 79 9.75 -4.75 4.51
C LEU A 79 10.96 -5.09 3.64
N GLN A 80 11.03 -6.34 3.20
CA GLN A 80 11.97 -6.78 2.18
C GLN A 80 11.29 -7.70 1.17
N TYR A 81 11.68 -7.56 -0.09
CA TYR A 81 11.16 -8.37 -1.20
C TYR A 81 11.85 -9.74 -1.33
N ASP A 82 12.87 -10.00 -0.50
CA ASP A 82 13.77 -11.16 -0.53
C ASP A 82 13.33 -12.34 0.36
N CYS A 83 12.12 -12.28 0.91
CA CYS A 83 11.56 -13.30 1.80
C CYS A 83 12.15 -13.36 3.22
N SER A 84 12.98 -12.40 3.64
CA SER A 84 13.58 -12.39 4.99
C SER A 84 12.58 -12.13 6.13
N ASN A 85 11.50 -11.37 5.90
CA ASN A 85 10.57 -10.93 6.95
C ASN A 85 9.11 -11.37 6.73
N PHE A 86 8.91 -12.69 6.63
CA PHE A 86 7.59 -13.33 6.53
C PHE A 86 7.25 -14.20 7.74
N ASP A 87 7.89 -13.95 8.89
CA ASP A 87 7.60 -14.66 10.12
C ASP A 87 6.11 -14.48 10.51
N PRO A 88 5.32 -15.57 10.62
CA PRO A 88 3.91 -15.53 10.98
C PRO A 88 3.59 -14.66 12.20
N LYS A 89 4.51 -14.54 13.17
CA LYS A 89 4.30 -13.74 14.38
C LYS A 89 3.95 -12.27 14.09
N PHE A 90 4.41 -11.73 12.97
CA PHE A 90 4.09 -10.36 12.56
C PHE A 90 2.72 -10.24 11.88
N TYR A 91 2.17 -11.32 11.33
CA TYR A 91 0.98 -11.28 10.47
C TYR A 91 -0.25 -11.96 11.09
N ASN A 92 -0.10 -12.63 12.23
CA ASN A 92 -1.18 -13.43 12.83
C ASN A 92 -2.34 -12.62 13.44
N SER A 93 -2.27 -11.29 13.47
CA SER A 93 -3.33 -10.43 14.05
C SER A 93 -4.62 -10.33 13.21
N SER A 94 -4.59 -10.73 11.94
CA SER A 94 -5.74 -10.66 11.03
C SER A 94 -5.87 -11.95 10.21
N GLU A 95 -6.81 -12.06 9.27
CA GLU A 95 -6.81 -13.11 8.24
C GLU A 95 -7.00 -12.48 6.85
N PRO A 96 -6.07 -12.69 5.90
CA PRO A 96 -6.19 -12.12 4.57
C PRO A 96 -7.20 -12.90 3.71
N LEU A 97 -7.82 -12.20 2.78
CA LEU A 97 -8.86 -12.69 1.89
C LEU A 97 -8.49 -13.98 1.17
N TRP A 98 -7.25 -14.08 0.68
CA TRP A 98 -6.79 -15.27 -0.02
C TRP A 98 -6.86 -16.52 0.87
N LEU A 99 -6.62 -16.39 2.18
CA LEU A 99 -6.72 -17.48 3.15
C LEU A 99 -8.18 -17.76 3.50
N THR A 100 -9.01 -16.71 3.66
CA THR A 100 -10.45 -16.87 3.88
C THR A 100 -11.11 -17.65 2.75
N VAL A 101 -10.74 -17.39 1.49
CA VAL A 101 -11.22 -18.14 0.32
C VAL A 101 -10.86 -19.63 0.45
N GLN A 102 -9.63 -19.93 0.86
CA GLN A 102 -9.13 -21.31 1.00
C GLN A 102 -9.80 -22.08 2.14
N LYS A 103 -9.95 -21.45 3.29
CA LYS A 103 -10.65 -22.04 4.44
C LYS A 103 -12.11 -22.36 4.13
N ARG A 104 -12.68 -21.75 3.10
CA ARG A 104 -14.05 -22.00 2.61
C ARG A 104 -14.09 -22.94 1.41
N GLY A 105 -13.01 -23.69 1.15
CA GLY A 105 -12.93 -24.69 0.08
C GLY A 105 -12.66 -24.13 -1.31
N GLY A 106 -12.50 -22.81 -1.47
CA GLY A 106 -12.12 -22.20 -2.74
C GLY A 106 -10.61 -22.21 -2.96
N LYS A 107 -10.17 -21.97 -4.20
CA LYS A 107 -8.75 -21.74 -4.50
C LYS A 107 -8.45 -20.26 -4.64
N SER A 108 -7.26 -19.86 -4.21
CA SER A 108 -6.74 -18.50 -4.39
C SER A 108 -5.27 -18.55 -4.85
N GLY A 109 -4.84 -17.51 -5.57
CA GLY A 109 -3.45 -17.34 -6.02
C GLY A 109 -2.98 -15.92 -5.77
N VAL A 110 -1.77 -15.75 -5.24
CA VAL A 110 -1.20 -14.44 -4.93
C VAL A 110 0.21 -14.35 -5.50
N HIS A 111 0.41 -13.46 -6.46
CA HIS A 111 1.68 -13.27 -7.14
C HIS A 111 2.30 -11.92 -6.75
N PHE A 112 3.41 -12.00 -6.02
CA PHE A 112 4.17 -10.87 -5.47
C PHE A 112 3.42 -10.00 -4.45
N TRP A 113 2.18 -10.35 -4.10
CA TRP A 113 1.42 -9.59 -3.11
C TRP A 113 2.09 -9.63 -1.72
N PRO A 114 2.15 -8.50 -1.01
CA PRO A 114 2.64 -8.42 0.36
C PRO A 114 2.06 -9.47 1.33
N GLY A 115 2.91 -10.12 2.14
CA GLY A 115 2.47 -11.04 3.20
C GLY A 115 2.02 -12.44 2.75
N ASN A 116 2.35 -12.90 1.54
CA ASN A 116 1.83 -14.14 0.95
C ASN A 116 2.36 -15.49 1.52
N LYS A 117 3.42 -15.51 2.34
CA LYS A 117 4.05 -16.75 2.88
C LYS A 117 3.88 -16.92 4.40
N THR A 118 3.15 -16.04 5.06
CA THR A 118 3.26 -15.84 6.52
C THR A 118 2.40 -16.81 7.34
N ARG A 119 1.82 -17.85 6.73
CA ARG A 119 0.84 -18.73 7.40
C ARG A 119 1.01 -20.18 6.97
N GLN A 120 0.97 -21.10 7.95
CA GLN A 120 1.05 -22.54 7.68
C GLN A 120 -0.25 -23.02 7.00
N GLY A 121 -0.10 -23.76 5.89
CA GLY A 121 -1.19 -24.34 5.10
C GLY A 121 -1.52 -23.55 3.82
N TRP A 122 -0.87 -23.92 2.70
CA TRP A 122 -1.25 -23.83 1.27
C TRP A 122 -1.94 -22.57 0.70
N PRO A 123 -1.45 -21.94 -0.39
CA PRO A 123 -2.01 -22.23 -1.74
C PRO A 123 -1.26 -23.26 -2.62
N PRO A 124 -1.90 -23.87 -3.64
CA PRO A 124 -1.18 -24.53 -4.75
C PRO A 124 -0.41 -23.54 -5.65
N TYR A 125 -0.73 -22.25 -5.57
CA TYR A 125 -0.23 -21.17 -6.42
C TYR A 125 0.53 -20.08 -5.62
N ILE A 126 1.43 -20.50 -4.72
CA ILE A 126 2.30 -19.59 -3.95
C ILE A 126 3.56 -19.24 -4.76
N HIS A 127 3.93 -17.96 -4.81
CA HIS A 127 5.32 -17.58 -5.07
C HIS A 127 5.84 -16.62 -4.01
N CYS A 128 6.74 -17.13 -3.15
CA CYS A 128 7.82 -16.29 -2.63
C CYS A 128 8.76 -15.94 -3.78
N PHE A 129 9.57 -14.91 -3.59
CA PHE A 129 10.41 -14.25 -4.60
C PHE A 129 9.60 -13.30 -5.47
N ALA A 130 9.38 -12.09 -4.97
CA ALA A 130 9.30 -10.95 -5.87
C ALA A 130 10.70 -10.76 -6.48
N ASN A 131 11.06 -11.59 -7.46
CA ASN A 131 12.12 -11.24 -8.38
C ASN A 131 11.59 -10.05 -9.19
N GLN A 132 11.85 -8.84 -8.70
CA GLN A 132 11.37 -7.62 -9.34
C GLN A 132 11.98 -7.44 -10.74
N SER A 133 13.05 -8.17 -11.08
CA SER A 133 13.59 -8.25 -12.43
C SER A 133 12.82 -9.21 -13.34
N LEU A 134 11.89 -10.02 -12.82
CA LEU A 134 11.04 -10.88 -13.65
C LEU A 134 10.14 -10.00 -14.54
N PRO A 135 10.18 -10.16 -15.88
CA PRO A 135 9.37 -9.35 -16.78
C PRO A 135 7.87 -9.43 -16.47
N TYR A 136 7.16 -8.32 -16.63
CA TYR A 136 5.72 -8.23 -16.33
C TYR A 136 4.88 -9.25 -17.08
N LYS A 137 5.19 -9.48 -18.36
CA LYS A 137 4.52 -10.49 -19.18
C LYS A 137 4.59 -11.88 -18.56
N ASN A 138 5.74 -12.28 -18.01
CA ASN A 138 5.89 -13.57 -17.35
C ASN A 138 5.02 -13.67 -16.08
N ARG A 139 4.91 -12.57 -15.32
CA ARG A 139 4.02 -12.51 -14.15
C ARG A 139 2.55 -12.67 -14.56
N ILE A 140 2.15 -12.02 -15.65
CA ILE A 140 0.79 -12.07 -16.20
C ILE A 140 0.48 -13.46 -16.76
N ASP A 141 1.37 -14.02 -17.57
CA ASP A 141 1.21 -15.35 -18.17
C ASP A 141 0.95 -16.42 -17.13
N LYS A 142 1.66 -16.31 -16.02
CA LYS A 142 1.54 -17.21 -14.89
C LYS A 142 0.16 -17.17 -14.25
N ILE A 143 -0.32 -15.97 -13.89
CA ILE A 143 -1.66 -15.86 -13.28
C ILE A 143 -2.76 -16.27 -14.27
N LEU A 144 -2.58 -15.99 -15.57
CA LEU A 144 -3.49 -16.45 -16.62
C LEU A 144 -3.50 -17.97 -16.75
N ASN A 145 -2.34 -18.63 -16.59
CA ASN A 145 -2.29 -20.09 -16.59
C ASN A 145 -3.03 -20.70 -15.39
N TRP A 146 -2.99 -20.06 -14.22
CA TRP A 146 -3.83 -20.48 -13.09
C TRP A 146 -5.32 -20.33 -13.40
N MET A 147 -5.72 -19.20 -13.98
CA MET A 147 -7.11 -18.91 -14.32
C MET A 147 -7.69 -19.80 -15.43
N LYS A 148 -6.84 -20.43 -16.24
CA LYS A 148 -7.23 -21.40 -17.29
C LYS A 148 -7.07 -22.86 -16.86
N SER A 149 -6.61 -23.13 -15.63
CA SER A 149 -6.48 -24.51 -15.16
C SER A 149 -7.85 -25.17 -15.00
N ASP A 150 -7.90 -26.50 -14.98
CA ASP A 150 -9.14 -27.28 -14.84
C ASP A 150 -9.91 -26.96 -13.55
N ASP A 151 -9.19 -26.49 -12.52
CA ASP A 151 -9.76 -26.05 -11.26
C ASP A 151 -9.15 -24.69 -10.87
N PRO A 152 -9.65 -23.60 -11.48
CA PRO A 152 -9.04 -22.28 -11.41
C PRO A 152 -9.35 -21.56 -10.09
N PRO A 153 -8.44 -20.71 -9.59
CA PRO A 153 -8.67 -19.93 -8.39
C PRO A 153 -9.83 -18.94 -8.55
N LYS A 154 -10.66 -18.84 -7.51
CA LYS A 154 -11.75 -17.84 -7.44
C LYS A 154 -11.20 -16.43 -7.21
N PHE A 155 -10.07 -16.32 -6.49
CA PHE A 155 -9.39 -15.07 -6.21
C PHE A 155 -7.93 -15.12 -6.68
N VAL A 156 -7.52 -14.12 -7.45
CA VAL A 156 -6.13 -13.92 -7.86
C VAL A 156 -5.70 -12.51 -7.51
N ALA A 157 -4.52 -12.34 -6.95
CA ALA A 157 -3.90 -11.02 -6.74
C ALA A 157 -2.53 -10.93 -7.40
N LEU A 158 -2.24 -9.80 -8.05
CA LEU A 158 -0.97 -9.48 -8.69
C LEU A 158 -0.47 -8.13 -8.17
N TYR A 159 0.82 -8.07 -7.81
CA TYR A 159 1.50 -6.83 -7.45
C TYR A 159 2.57 -6.47 -8.48
N VAL A 160 2.65 -5.17 -8.80
CA VAL A 160 3.68 -4.56 -9.64
C VAL A 160 4.28 -3.37 -8.88
N ASN A 161 5.61 -3.32 -8.84
CA ASN A 161 6.41 -2.37 -8.06
C ASN A 161 6.66 -1.00 -8.73
N GLU A 162 6.15 -0.83 -9.96
CA GLU A 162 6.19 0.46 -10.66
C GLU A 162 4.78 1.08 -10.63
N PRO A 163 4.68 2.43 -10.73
CA PRO A 163 5.76 3.40 -10.94
C PRO A 163 6.54 3.82 -9.66
N ASP A 164 6.25 3.24 -8.49
CA ASP A 164 6.87 3.59 -7.21
C ASP A 164 8.41 3.60 -7.26
N SER A 165 8.99 2.52 -7.81
CA SER A 165 10.45 2.37 -7.94
C SER A 165 11.09 3.53 -8.73
N SER A 166 10.49 3.88 -9.88
CA SER A 166 10.94 5.03 -10.68
C SER A 166 10.69 6.37 -9.97
N GLY A 167 9.62 6.47 -9.17
CA GLY A 167 9.28 7.65 -8.39
C GLY A 167 10.32 7.95 -7.32
N HIS A 168 10.72 6.92 -6.57
CA HIS A 168 11.78 7.04 -5.57
C HIS A 168 13.14 7.39 -6.20
N GLY A 169 13.49 6.78 -7.34
CA GLY A 169 14.79 6.98 -7.98
C GLY A 169 14.95 8.32 -8.72
N PHE A 170 13.88 8.80 -9.38
CA PHE A 170 13.98 9.96 -10.30
C PHE A 170 13.06 11.13 -9.95
N GLY A 171 12.11 10.95 -9.05
CA GLY A 171 11.13 11.97 -8.70
C GLY A 171 9.89 11.97 -9.59
N LEU A 172 8.77 12.42 -9.02
CA LEU A 172 7.42 12.38 -9.61
C LEU A 172 7.33 13.11 -10.97
N PHE A 173 7.86 14.33 -11.04
CA PHE A 173 7.78 15.17 -12.25
C PHE A 173 8.88 14.90 -13.27
N SER A 174 9.64 13.82 -13.09
CA SER A 174 10.66 13.42 -14.06
C SER A 174 10.03 12.77 -15.29
N GLY A 175 10.71 12.91 -16.44
CA GLY A 175 10.36 12.11 -17.62
C GLY A 175 10.49 10.60 -17.38
N HIS A 176 11.29 10.17 -16.39
CA HIS A 176 11.42 8.76 -16.02
C HIS A 176 10.14 8.22 -15.37
N TYR A 177 9.58 8.93 -14.40
CA TYR A 177 8.33 8.53 -13.75
C TYR A 177 7.17 8.49 -14.75
N LYS A 178 7.04 9.53 -15.61
CA LYS A 178 6.05 9.52 -16.70
C LYS A 178 6.18 8.28 -17.58
N ARG A 179 7.40 7.99 -18.07
CA ARG A 179 7.66 6.79 -18.90
C ARG A 179 7.38 5.48 -18.15
N ALA A 180 7.64 5.42 -16.84
CA ALA A 180 7.33 4.25 -16.03
C ALA A 180 5.82 4.00 -15.95
N VAL A 181 5.02 5.05 -15.75
CA VAL A 181 3.55 4.98 -15.80
C VAL A 181 3.06 4.48 -17.16
N GLU A 182 3.51 5.10 -18.26
CA GLU A 182 3.09 4.74 -19.62
C GLU A 182 3.53 3.31 -20.01
N LYS A 183 4.74 2.91 -19.61
CA LYS A 183 5.26 1.55 -19.82
C LYS A 183 4.45 0.53 -19.02
N MET A 184 4.14 0.82 -17.76
CA MET A 184 3.33 -0.05 -16.92
C MET A 184 1.91 -0.20 -17.48
N ASP A 185 1.26 0.90 -17.88
CA ASP A 185 -0.07 0.85 -18.51
C ASP A 185 -0.05 -0.08 -19.74
N LYS A 186 0.96 0.05 -20.61
CA LYS A 186 1.10 -0.79 -21.80
C LYS A 186 1.45 -2.25 -21.49
N GLU A 187 2.52 -2.48 -20.73
CA GLU A 187 3.11 -3.81 -20.54
C GLU A 187 2.44 -4.64 -19.44
N VAL A 188 1.72 -3.99 -18.52
CA VAL A 188 0.96 -4.66 -17.47
C VAL A 188 -0.52 -4.69 -17.84
N ILE A 189 -1.17 -3.53 -17.91
CA ILE A 189 -2.62 -3.46 -18.07
C ILE A 189 -3.04 -3.84 -19.49
N GLY A 190 -2.41 -3.26 -20.51
CA GLY A 190 -2.69 -3.60 -21.91
C GLY A 190 -2.43 -5.08 -22.22
N TYR A 191 -1.29 -5.60 -21.79
CA TYR A 191 -0.99 -7.03 -21.97
C TYR A 191 -1.96 -7.94 -21.20
N LEU A 192 -2.34 -7.58 -19.98
CA LEU A 192 -3.35 -8.33 -19.21
C LEU A 192 -4.70 -8.37 -19.93
N ILE A 193 -5.17 -7.22 -20.45
CA ILE A 193 -6.41 -7.13 -21.22
C ILE A 193 -6.34 -8.01 -22.47
N GLU A 194 -5.28 -7.88 -23.27
CA GLU A 194 -5.04 -8.70 -24.46
C GLU A 194 -5.14 -10.21 -24.13
N ARG A 195 -4.50 -10.61 -23.03
CA ARG A 195 -4.45 -12.01 -22.61
C ARG A 195 -5.75 -12.53 -22.05
N LEU A 196 -6.54 -11.70 -21.36
CA LEU A 196 -7.88 -12.05 -20.90
C LEU A 196 -8.85 -12.18 -22.08
N ILE A 197 -8.77 -11.30 -23.07
CA ILE A 197 -9.59 -11.36 -24.29
C ILE A 197 -9.28 -12.64 -25.06
N LYS A 198 -7.99 -12.91 -25.32
CA LYS A 198 -7.55 -14.12 -26.03
C LYS A 198 -7.95 -15.43 -25.33
N ALA A 199 -8.10 -15.38 -24.01
CA ALA A 199 -8.54 -16.52 -23.21
C ALA A 199 -10.07 -16.59 -23.04
N GLU A 200 -10.84 -15.69 -23.65
CA GLU A 200 -12.30 -15.56 -23.47
C GLU A 200 -12.71 -15.40 -21.99
N LEU A 201 -11.83 -14.79 -21.20
CA LEU A 201 -12.01 -14.54 -19.78
C LEU A 201 -12.36 -13.08 -19.50
N PHE A 202 -12.11 -12.16 -20.44
CA PHE A 202 -12.29 -10.73 -20.21
C PHE A 202 -13.69 -10.46 -19.67
N ASP A 203 -14.76 -10.83 -20.38
CA ASP A 203 -16.16 -10.65 -19.95
C ASP A 203 -16.61 -11.45 -18.72
N LYS A 204 -15.83 -12.45 -18.29
CA LYS A 204 -16.17 -13.34 -17.16
C LYS A 204 -15.51 -12.93 -15.84
N VAL A 205 -14.44 -12.14 -15.91
CA VAL A 205 -13.62 -11.78 -14.75
C VAL A 205 -14.02 -10.39 -14.24
N ASN A 206 -14.27 -10.31 -12.93
CA ASN A 206 -14.23 -9.05 -12.20
C ASN A 206 -12.77 -8.66 -11.95
N LEU A 207 -12.25 -7.75 -12.78
CA LEU A 207 -10.93 -7.13 -12.67
C LEU A 207 -11.04 -5.88 -11.81
N VAL A 208 -10.19 -5.78 -10.79
CA VAL A 208 -10.04 -4.60 -9.93
C VAL A 208 -8.56 -4.18 -9.99
N VAL A 209 -8.29 -2.94 -10.39
CA VAL A 209 -6.97 -2.35 -10.44
C VAL A 209 -6.89 -1.24 -9.40
N VAL A 210 -5.91 -1.33 -8.51
CA VAL A 210 -5.66 -0.36 -7.43
C VAL A 210 -4.20 0.09 -7.47
N SER A 211 -3.90 1.14 -6.71
CA SER A 211 -2.56 1.36 -6.16
C SER A 211 -2.67 1.46 -4.65
N ASP A 212 -1.56 1.37 -3.93
CA ASP A 212 -1.55 1.61 -2.50
C ASP A 212 -1.54 3.11 -2.17
N HIS A 213 -0.70 3.87 -2.85
CA HIS A 213 -0.51 5.28 -2.59
C HIS A 213 -0.02 6.03 -3.82
N GLY A 214 -0.08 7.36 -3.74
CA GLY A 214 0.68 8.24 -4.61
C GLY A 214 1.93 8.77 -3.95
N MET A 215 2.52 9.81 -4.54
CA MET A 215 3.85 10.29 -4.22
C MET A 215 3.91 11.82 -4.16
N VAL A 216 4.79 12.42 -3.36
CA VAL A 216 5.13 13.85 -3.32
C VAL A 216 6.64 14.03 -3.47
N SER A 217 7.10 15.17 -3.99
CA SER A 217 8.54 15.43 -4.13
C SER A 217 9.18 15.90 -2.83
N ILE A 218 10.28 15.27 -2.43
CA ILE A 218 11.12 15.68 -1.28
C ILE A 218 12.46 16.29 -1.76
N SER A 219 13.19 16.90 -0.84
CA SER A 219 14.50 17.51 -1.12
C SER A 219 15.44 17.36 0.08
N SER A 220 16.71 17.10 -0.19
CA SER A 220 17.80 17.20 0.80
C SER A 220 17.87 18.56 1.53
N SER A 221 17.42 19.66 0.90
CA SER A 221 17.30 20.97 1.55
C SER A 221 16.11 21.11 2.50
N ARG A 222 15.18 20.14 2.46
CA ARG A 222 13.99 20.02 3.31
C ARG A 222 14.13 18.79 4.21
N SER A 223 15.21 18.76 4.98
CA SER A 223 15.55 17.65 5.87
C SER A 223 15.73 18.16 7.31
N ILE A 224 15.07 17.50 8.24
CA ILE A 224 15.16 17.72 9.68
C ILE A 224 16.05 16.63 10.26
N TYR A 225 17.04 17.01 11.06
CA TYR A 225 17.95 16.08 11.70
C TYR A 225 17.75 16.13 13.22
N LEU A 226 17.26 15.04 13.80
CA LEU A 226 16.89 15.02 15.22
C LEU A 226 18.11 15.15 16.14
N SER A 227 19.29 14.72 15.69
CA SER A 227 20.56 14.89 16.39
C SER A 227 20.91 16.34 16.73
N ASP A 228 20.30 17.31 16.05
CA ASP A 228 20.51 18.73 16.33
C ASP A 228 19.77 19.19 17.61
N PHE A 229 18.79 18.41 18.09
CA PHE A 229 17.89 18.79 19.18
C PHE A 229 17.93 17.82 20.36
N VAL A 230 18.24 16.55 20.10
CA VAL A 230 18.29 15.48 21.09
C VAL A 230 19.49 14.57 20.84
N ASN A 231 20.08 14.03 21.90
CA ASN A 231 21.18 13.08 21.76
C ASN A 231 20.69 11.81 21.01
N PRO A 232 21.26 11.45 19.85
CA PRO A 232 20.79 10.31 19.06
C PRO A 232 20.93 8.95 19.76
N ASP A 233 21.77 8.82 20.79
CA ASP A 233 21.95 7.56 21.52
C ASP A 233 20.79 7.25 22.48
N THR A 234 19.95 8.23 22.79
CA THR A 234 18.84 8.09 23.75
C THR A 234 17.59 7.46 23.15
N PHE A 235 17.58 7.20 21.84
CA PHE A 235 16.47 6.53 21.16
C PHE A 235 16.95 5.71 19.97
N THR A 236 16.07 4.87 19.45
CA THR A 236 16.24 4.24 18.14
C THR A 236 15.12 4.69 17.21
N MET A 237 15.42 4.81 15.92
CA MET A 237 14.41 5.14 14.91
C MET A 237 14.09 3.88 14.10
N SER A 238 12.83 3.42 14.17
CA SER A 238 12.41 2.27 13.37
C SER A 238 12.10 2.67 11.92
N GLU A 239 11.70 3.91 11.69
CA GLU A 239 11.33 4.50 10.40
C GLU A 239 11.85 5.96 10.33
N ALA A 240 12.28 6.38 9.13
CA ALA A 240 12.76 7.73 8.77
C ALA A 240 12.12 8.17 7.44
N GLY A 241 12.37 9.41 7.00
CA GLY A 241 11.82 9.98 5.76
C GLY A 241 10.65 10.92 6.07
N VAL A 242 9.51 10.80 5.39
CA VAL A 242 8.29 11.60 5.64
C VAL A 242 7.66 11.43 7.03
N ALA A 243 8.16 10.49 7.83
CA ALA A 243 7.77 10.35 9.22
C ALA A 243 8.89 9.69 10.03
N GLY A 244 9.03 10.10 11.29
CA GLY A 244 9.99 9.54 12.23
C GLY A 244 9.29 8.71 13.29
N HIS A 245 9.69 7.44 13.43
CA HIS A 245 9.16 6.54 14.46
C HIS A 245 10.21 6.32 15.54
N LEU A 246 10.05 6.98 16.69
CA LEU A 246 11.07 7.03 17.73
C LEU A 246 10.72 6.08 18.89
N TRP A 247 11.71 5.31 19.30
CA TRP A 247 11.66 4.40 20.44
C TRP A 247 12.73 4.83 21.45
N PRO A 248 12.35 5.60 22.49
CA PRO A 248 13.25 5.96 23.58
C PRO A 248 13.91 4.73 24.22
N ARG A 249 15.14 4.89 24.69
CA ARG A 249 15.81 3.87 25.52
C ARG A 249 15.08 3.74 26.86
N ASP A 250 15.27 2.60 27.50
CA ASP A 250 14.69 2.35 28.82
C ASP A 250 15.40 3.18 29.89
N ARG A 251 14.83 4.35 30.20
CA ARG A 251 15.24 5.26 31.27
C ARG A 251 14.03 6.08 31.70
N VAL A 252 13.77 6.11 33.01
CA VAL A 252 12.66 6.90 33.59
C VAL A 252 12.76 8.36 33.13
N GLY A 253 11.64 8.91 32.63
CA GLY A 253 11.52 10.30 32.19
C GLY A 253 12.15 10.62 30.82
N LEU A 254 12.85 9.68 30.18
CA LEU A 254 13.55 9.95 28.92
C LEU A 254 12.59 10.19 27.74
N GLU A 255 11.46 9.49 27.68
CA GLU A 255 10.43 9.75 26.67
C GLU A 255 9.92 11.19 26.75
N ASP A 256 9.59 11.67 27.95
CA ASP A 256 9.12 13.04 28.18
C ASP A 256 10.20 14.07 27.83
N GLU A 257 11.44 13.81 28.19
CA GLU A 257 12.58 14.68 27.87
C GLU A 257 12.77 14.82 26.35
N ILE A 258 12.77 13.69 25.61
CA ILE A 258 12.87 13.68 24.15
C ILE A 258 11.68 14.43 23.55
N TYR A 259 10.46 14.11 23.99
CA TYR A 259 9.24 14.74 23.51
C TYR A 259 9.29 16.27 23.70
N GLN A 260 9.64 16.75 24.90
CA GLN A 260 9.69 18.18 25.19
C GLN A 260 10.77 18.89 24.37
N ASN A 261 11.97 18.33 24.25
CA ASN A 261 13.06 18.93 23.48
C ASN A 261 12.70 19.04 22.00
N LEU A 262 12.12 17.98 21.42
CA LEU A 262 11.66 18.00 20.03
C LEU A 262 10.46 18.94 19.82
N THR A 263 9.53 19.02 20.77
CA THR A 263 8.39 19.95 20.69
C THR A 263 8.85 21.41 20.75
N ARG A 264 9.86 21.76 21.57
CA ARG A 264 10.47 23.10 21.55
C ARG A 264 11.14 23.39 20.21
N ALA A 265 11.82 22.41 19.63
CA ALA A 265 12.42 22.54 18.30
C ALA A 265 11.36 22.74 17.21
N ALA A 266 10.26 21.98 17.25
CA ALA A 266 9.12 22.12 16.33
C ALA A 266 8.40 23.47 16.45
N ALA A 267 8.37 24.07 17.64
CA ALA A 267 7.82 25.42 17.82
C ALA A 267 8.65 26.51 17.13
N ILE A 268 9.94 26.27 16.92
CA ILE A 268 10.86 27.16 16.19
C ILE A 268 10.89 26.81 14.70
N ASN A 269 10.87 25.52 14.37
CA ASN A 269 10.89 24.99 13.02
C ASN A 269 9.51 24.42 12.66
N SER A 270 8.73 25.20 11.92
CA SER A 270 7.33 24.90 11.59
C SER A 270 7.11 23.71 10.65
N HIS A 271 8.16 23.00 10.22
CA HIS A 271 8.08 21.95 9.21
C HIS A 271 7.91 20.53 9.78
N PHE A 272 7.80 20.38 11.10
CA PHE A 272 7.39 19.12 11.73
C PHE A 272 6.59 19.34 13.00
N SER A 273 5.87 18.30 13.41
CA SER A 273 5.22 18.20 14.70
C SER A 273 5.57 16.88 15.38
N VAL A 274 5.53 16.91 16.71
CA VAL A 274 5.89 15.78 17.57
C VAL A 274 4.64 15.39 18.34
N ILE A 275 4.24 14.13 18.22
CA ILE A 275 2.98 13.62 18.73
C ILE A 275 3.31 12.36 19.55
N LYS A 276 2.85 12.28 20.80
CA LYS A 276 2.91 11.02 21.53
C LYS A 276 1.87 10.06 20.97
N ARG A 277 2.13 8.75 21.04
CA ARG A 277 1.21 7.72 20.53
C ARG A 277 -0.23 7.96 20.98
N ASP A 278 -0.41 8.21 22.28
CA ASP A 278 -1.73 8.30 22.88
C ASP A 278 -2.48 9.59 22.48
N ASP A 279 -1.75 10.59 21.98
CA ASP A 279 -2.28 11.87 21.45
C ASP A 279 -2.52 11.83 19.93
N ILE A 280 -2.26 10.71 19.26
CA ILE A 280 -2.59 10.56 17.83
C ILE A 280 -4.12 10.59 17.69
N ASP A 281 -4.59 11.45 16.79
CA ASP A 281 -6.02 11.63 16.52
C ASP A 281 -6.68 10.30 16.09
N GLU A 282 -7.77 9.95 16.78
CA GLU A 282 -8.57 8.73 16.56
C GLU A 282 -8.94 8.49 15.10
N LYS A 283 -9.17 9.58 14.33
CA LYS A 283 -9.57 9.46 12.92
C LYS A 283 -8.53 8.76 12.04
N TYR A 284 -7.28 8.68 12.50
CA TYR A 284 -6.21 7.99 11.77
C TYR A 284 -6.22 6.49 12.00
N HIS A 285 -6.88 5.99 13.06
CA HIS A 285 -6.87 4.58 13.43
C HIS A 285 -5.44 4.01 13.43
N TRP A 286 -4.55 4.76 14.08
CA TRP A 286 -3.13 4.46 14.16
C TRP A 286 -2.57 4.88 15.52
N LYS A 287 -3.11 4.30 16.59
CA LYS A 287 -2.54 4.43 17.94
C LYS A 287 -2.67 3.18 18.80
N ASP A 288 -3.68 2.35 18.55
CA ASP A 288 -4.02 1.21 19.41
C ASP A 288 -3.27 -0.06 18.99
N ASN A 289 -1.94 0.02 18.90
CA ASN A 289 -1.09 -1.13 18.67
C ASN A 289 0.29 -0.95 19.29
N ARG A 290 0.79 -1.97 19.98
CA ARG A 290 2.12 -1.96 20.63
C ARG A 290 3.30 -1.71 19.68
N ARG A 291 3.11 -1.91 18.36
CA ARG A 291 4.12 -1.70 17.32
C ARG A 291 4.20 -0.24 16.85
N ILE A 292 3.27 0.61 17.29
CA ILE A 292 3.27 2.04 17.03
C ILE A 292 4.23 2.71 18.02
N PRO A 293 5.17 3.56 17.54
CA PRO A 293 6.21 4.13 18.38
C PRO A 293 5.62 5.04 19.46
N PRO A 294 6.25 5.13 20.65
CA PRO A 294 5.82 6.07 21.69
C PRO A 294 5.83 7.53 21.23
N ILE A 295 6.81 7.92 20.39
CA ILE A 295 6.91 9.26 19.83
C ILE A 295 6.88 9.17 18.30
N TYR A 296 5.96 9.93 17.69
CA TYR A 296 5.79 10.09 16.26
C TYR A 296 6.18 11.49 15.83
N VAL A 297 7.11 11.60 14.87
CA VAL A 297 7.48 12.87 14.24
C VAL A 297 6.81 12.93 12.87
N LYS A 298 5.84 13.83 12.74
CA LYS A 298 5.14 14.11 11.50
C LYS A 298 5.81 15.28 10.79
N THR A 299 6.22 15.11 9.53
CA THR A 299 6.77 16.23 8.75
C THR A 299 5.67 16.91 7.92
N GLU A 300 5.92 18.16 7.54
CA GLU A 300 5.17 18.85 6.49
C GLU A 300 5.43 18.17 5.13
N LEU A 301 4.50 18.34 4.20
CA LEU A 301 4.64 17.92 2.82
C LEU A 301 6.00 18.32 2.21
N GLY A 302 6.68 17.35 1.62
CA GLY A 302 7.97 17.57 0.97
C GLY A 302 9.16 17.67 1.93
N TRP A 303 8.94 17.58 3.25
CA TRP A 303 9.98 17.50 4.27
C TRP A 303 10.22 16.08 4.75
N THR A 304 11.45 15.80 5.15
CA THR A 304 11.86 14.52 5.72
C THR A 304 12.53 14.70 7.08
N VAL A 305 12.53 13.65 7.88
CA VAL A 305 13.18 13.57 9.18
C VAL A 305 14.15 12.39 9.23
N HIS A 306 15.34 12.65 9.76
CA HIS A 306 16.42 11.70 9.91
C HIS A 306 16.99 11.76 11.33
N GLN A 307 17.54 10.65 11.81
CA GLN A 307 18.11 10.59 13.16
C GLN A 307 19.38 11.44 13.28
N ILE A 308 20.31 11.29 12.33
CA ILE A 308 21.65 11.89 12.39
C ILE A 308 21.89 12.78 11.18
N ARG A 309 22.45 13.97 11.42
CA ARG A 309 22.95 14.86 10.38
C ARG A 309 24.22 14.26 9.74
N PRO A 310 24.24 14.01 8.42
CA PRO A 310 25.43 13.50 7.75
C PRO A 310 26.50 14.59 7.69
N ALA A 311 27.78 14.18 7.70
CA ALA A 311 28.91 15.10 7.54
C ALA A 311 28.92 15.82 6.17
N VAL A 312 28.36 15.17 5.14
CA VAL A 312 28.19 15.72 3.80
C VAL A 312 26.74 15.53 3.39
N ILE A 313 26.05 16.63 3.05
CA ILE A 313 24.70 16.58 2.50
C ILE A 313 24.83 16.42 0.99
N THR A 314 24.48 15.25 0.46
CA THR A 314 24.33 15.06 -0.97
C THR A 314 23.00 15.63 -1.42
N ASN A 315 23.00 16.50 -2.44
CA ASN A 315 21.77 17.03 -2.99
C ASN A 315 20.97 15.91 -3.69
N TYR A 316 19.74 15.68 -3.25
CA TYR A 316 18.81 14.79 -3.92
C TYR A 316 17.38 15.37 -3.92
N THR A 317 16.65 15.02 -4.97
CA THR A 317 15.19 15.08 -5.03
C THR A 317 14.69 13.68 -5.27
N SER A 318 14.18 13.04 -4.23
CA SER A 318 13.43 11.81 -4.34
C SER A 318 11.97 12.11 -4.11
N ALA A 319 11.12 11.10 -4.21
CA ALA A 319 9.70 11.26 -3.95
C ALA A 319 9.28 10.37 -2.77
N GLU A 320 8.45 10.89 -1.88
CA GLU A 320 7.80 10.19 -0.76
C GLU A 320 6.38 10.77 -0.56
N ARG A 321 5.44 10.07 0.09
CA ARG A 321 3.97 10.26 -0.09
C ARG A 321 3.40 11.67 0.09
N LEU A 322 2.44 12.00 -0.78
CA LEU A 322 1.09 12.49 -0.44
C LEU A 322 0.28 12.77 -1.71
N LEU A 323 -0.28 11.72 -2.30
CA LEU A 323 -1.37 11.75 -3.27
C LEU A 323 -2.20 10.47 -3.09
N GLY A 324 -3.50 10.50 -3.40
CA GLY A 324 -4.38 9.35 -3.22
C GLY A 324 -4.06 8.22 -4.20
N PRO A 325 -4.36 6.96 -3.85
CA PRO A 325 -4.30 5.85 -4.79
C PRO A 325 -5.36 5.93 -5.89
N VAL A 326 -5.22 5.06 -6.89
CA VAL A 326 -6.21 4.82 -7.93
C VAL A 326 -7.14 3.67 -7.58
N PHE A 327 -8.32 3.68 -8.20
CA PHE A 327 -9.22 2.54 -8.26
C PHE A 327 -9.89 2.51 -9.63
N PHE A 328 -9.76 1.39 -10.34
CA PHE A 328 -10.47 1.07 -11.56
C PHE A 328 -11.04 -0.34 -11.42
N ALA A 329 -12.21 -0.59 -11.99
CA ALA A 329 -12.73 -1.96 -12.03
C ALA A 329 -13.56 -2.20 -13.27
N ARG A 330 -13.61 -3.45 -13.73
CA ARG A 330 -14.39 -3.85 -14.90
C ARG A 330 -14.73 -5.32 -14.80
N GLY A 331 -15.96 -5.68 -15.17
CA GLY A 331 -16.45 -7.04 -15.09
C GLY A 331 -17.97 -7.09 -15.00
N PRO A 332 -18.55 -8.29 -14.95
CA PRO A 332 -20.01 -8.47 -14.92
C PRO A 332 -20.70 -7.84 -13.69
N ALA A 333 -19.98 -7.63 -12.58
CA ALA A 333 -20.55 -7.05 -11.36
C ALA A 333 -20.45 -5.51 -11.30
N PHE A 334 -19.83 -4.87 -12.28
CA PHE A 334 -19.60 -3.43 -12.26
C PHE A 334 -20.46 -2.71 -13.29
N LYS A 335 -20.81 -1.46 -12.98
CA LYS A 335 -21.36 -0.54 -13.98
C LYS A 335 -20.36 -0.35 -15.13
N ARG A 336 -20.83 0.26 -16.22
CA ARG A 336 -20.02 0.60 -17.39
C ARG A 336 -20.03 2.10 -17.58
N ASP A 337 -18.90 2.64 -18.02
CA ASP A 337 -18.68 4.06 -18.26
C ASP A 337 -19.12 4.93 -17.06
N TYR A 338 -18.72 4.52 -15.85
CA TYR A 338 -19.16 5.17 -14.62
C TYR A 338 -17.99 5.63 -13.74
N GLU A 339 -17.93 6.93 -13.49
CA GLU A 339 -17.07 7.51 -12.47
C GLU A 339 -17.84 7.62 -11.14
N SER A 340 -17.22 7.17 -10.05
CA SER A 340 -17.78 7.29 -8.70
C SER A 340 -18.08 8.76 -8.38
N GLN A 341 -19.25 9.06 -7.83
CA GLN A 341 -19.63 10.44 -7.49
C GLN A 341 -18.90 10.88 -6.22
N ASN A 342 -18.74 9.95 -5.28
CA ASN A 342 -18.03 10.13 -4.04
C ASN A 342 -16.62 9.55 -4.15
N GLY A 343 -15.73 9.97 -3.25
CA GLY A 343 -14.47 9.28 -3.11
C GLY A 343 -14.63 7.94 -2.42
N LEU A 344 -13.84 6.97 -2.84
CA LEU A 344 -13.82 5.63 -2.24
C LEU A 344 -12.78 5.57 -1.12
N ASN A 345 -12.79 4.51 -0.31
CA ASN A 345 -11.75 4.26 0.69
C ASN A 345 -11.05 2.93 0.41
N VAL A 346 -9.73 2.91 0.63
CA VAL A 346 -8.91 1.68 0.57
C VAL A 346 -9.52 0.55 1.41
N ILE A 347 -10.05 0.89 2.59
CA ILE A 347 -10.58 -0.07 3.55
C ILE A 347 -11.85 -0.77 3.08
N ASP A 348 -12.61 -0.12 2.19
CA ASP A 348 -13.88 -0.62 1.66
C ASP A 348 -13.66 -1.63 0.50
N VAL A 349 -12.42 -1.79 0.02
CA VAL A 349 -12.10 -2.74 -1.06
C VAL A 349 -12.23 -4.19 -0.58
N TYR A 350 -11.87 -4.52 0.67
CA TYR A 350 -12.03 -5.89 1.18
C TYR A 350 -13.48 -6.38 1.18
N PRO A 351 -14.47 -5.64 1.76
CA PRO A 351 -15.86 -6.08 1.69
C PRO A 351 -16.40 -6.13 0.26
N LEU A 352 -15.96 -5.22 -0.63
CA LEU A 352 -16.23 -5.32 -2.08
C LEU A 352 -15.72 -6.65 -2.65
N LEU A 353 -14.45 -7.00 -2.43
CA LEU A 353 -13.87 -8.24 -2.93
C LEU A 353 -14.60 -9.47 -2.38
N CYS A 354 -15.01 -9.45 -1.11
CA CYS A 354 -15.82 -10.52 -0.52
C CYS A 354 -17.18 -10.67 -1.21
N HIS A 355 -17.87 -9.55 -1.47
CA HIS A 355 -19.13 -9.53 -2.22
C HIS A 355 -18.96 -10.10 -3.64
N LEU A 356 -17.94 -9.66 -4.38
CA LEU A 356 -17.64 -10.18 -5.73
C LEU A 356 -17.28 -11.67 -5.77
N LEU A 357 -16.83 -12.22 -4.63
CA LEU A 357 -16.50 -13.64 -4.46
C LEU A 357 -17.70 -14.45 -3.92
N GLY A 358 -18.80 -13.81 -3.55
CA GLY A 358 -19.96 -14.47 -2.94
C GLY A 358 -19.67 -15.04 -1.56
N ILE A 359 -18.75 -14.43 -0.80
CA ILE A 359 -18.37 -14.89 0.55
C ILE A 359 -18.71 -13.83 1.60
N THR A 360 -19.21 -14.25 2.77
CA THR A 360 -19.40 -13.36 3.92
C THR A 360 -18.04 -12.81 4.40
N PRO A 361 -17.83 -11.49 4.50
CA PRO A 361 -16.57 -10.95 5.00
C PRO A 361 -16.35 -11.34 6.48
N LEU A 362 -15.09 -11.46 6.90
CA LEU A 362 -14.76 -11.48 8.33
C LEU A 362 -15.01 -10.10 8.95
N PRO A 363 -15.12 -9.99 10.30
CA PRO A 363 -15.21 -8.69 10.96
C PRO A 363 -14.09 -7.76 10.48
N ASN A 364 -14.48 -6.60 9.97
CA ASN A 364 -13.58 -5.62 9.38
C ASN A 364 -14.12 -4.20 9.57
N ASN A 365 -13.33 -3.19 9.24
CA ASN A 365 -13.66 -1.78 9.42
C ASN A 365 -14.23 -1.12 8.14
N GLY A 366 -14.25 -1.82 7.00
CA GLY A 366 -14.79 -1.32 5.75
C GLY A 366 -16.29 -1.52 5.62
N SER A 367 -16.90 -0.78 4.69
CA SER A 367 -18.32 -0.87 4.36
C SER A 367 -18.55 -1.09 2.86
N LEU A 368 -19.30 -2.15 2.53
CA LEU A 368 -19.76 -2.38 1.15
C LEU A 368 -20.69 -1.26 0.66
N ASP A 369 -21.44 -0.62 1.56
CA ASP A 369 -22.39 0.44 1.18
C ASP A 369 -21.69 1.61 0.48
N ASN A 370 -20.46 1.94 0.90
CA ASN A 370 -19.62 2.97 0.27
C ASN A 370 -19.19 2.60 -1.15
N MET A 371 -19.29 1.32 -1.53
CA MET A 371 -18.92 0.80 -2.84
C MET A 371 -20.15 0.46 -3.70
N LYS A 372 -21.38 0.59 -3.20
CA LYS A 372 -22.58 0.18 -3.97
C LYS A 372 -22.77 1.01 -5.24
N GLU A 373 -22.35 2.27 -5.26
CA GLU A 373 -22.58 3.15 -6.40
C GLU A 373 -21.89 2.68 -7.69
N ILE A 374 -20.82 1.90 -7.60
CA ILE A 374 -20.07 1.39 -8.75
C ILE A 374 -20.52 -0.01 -9.21
N LEU A 375 -21.37 -0.70 -8.43
CA LEU A 375 -21.88 -2.03 -8.74
C LEU A 375 -23.09 -1.95 -9.68
N ALA A 376 -23.24 -2.90 -10.59
CA ALA A 376 -24.43 -2.98 -11.44
C ALA A 376 -25.66 -3.41 -10.61
N ASP A 377 -26.87 -3.07 -11.04
CA ASP A 377 -28.10 -3.39 -10.28
C ASP A 377 -28.35 -4.90 -10.13
N SER A 378 -27.74 -5.72 -10.98
CA SER A 378 -27.81 -7.18 -10.97
C SER A 378 -26.75 -7.87 -10.12
N SER A 379 -25.95 -7.12 -9.35
CA SER A 379 -24.73 -7.61 -8.66
C SER A 379 -24.95 -8.06 -7.23
#